data_AF-A0A7J8N1K4-F1
#
_entry.id   AF-A0A7J8N1K4-F1
#
_cell.length_a   1.000
_cell.length_b   1.000
_cell.length_c   1.000
_cell.angle_alpha   90.00
_cell.angle_beta   90.00
_cell.angle_gamma   90.00
#
_symmetry.space_group_name_H-M   'P 1'
#
loop_
_entity.id
_entity.type
_entity.pdbx_description
1 polymer ?
#
loop_
_entity_poly.entity_id
_entity_poly.type
_entity_poly.pdbx_seq_one_letter_code
_entity_poly.pdbx_strand_id
1 'polypeptide(L)'
;MEGTVFTPSLEGMQHIRSPQGEMLTKPFLDVCKLILPVIDKFGTAMALVKRDIGRNTSRLEKKYQSDPFRYNYLYNMVKEEYECKSAKGSTSCTNGILWLTRAMDFIVELFCNLLAHPDWSVTDACTDAYGKTLKKFHGWIASSSFT
;
A
#
# COMPACT_ATOMS: atom_id res chain seq x y z
N MET A 1 -26.61 10.43 3.51
CA MET A 1 -25.29 10.93 3.93
C MET A 1 -24.44 11.01 2.68
N GLU A 2 -23.94 12.18 2.33
CA GLU A 2 -22.87 12.27 1.32
C GLU A 2 -21.65 11.48 1.86
N GLY A 3 -21.05 10.64 1.01
CA GLY A 3 -19.93 9.80 1.40
C GLY A 3 -18.69 10.63 1.75
N THR A 4 -17.86 10.13 2.67
CA THR A 4 -16.53 10.70 2.94
C THR A 4 -15.54 10.35 1.82
N VAL A 5 -14.36 10.99 1.81
CA VAL A 5 -13.25 10.64 0.90
C VAL A 5 -12.79 9.18 1.03
N PHE A 6 -13.12 8.51 2.14
CA PHE A 6 -12.80 7.10 2.36
C PHE A 6 -13.82 6.13 1.75
N THR A 7 -15.04 6.59 1.44
CA THR A 7 -16.15 5.74 0.98
C THR A 7 -15.76 4.81 -0.16
N PRO A 8 -15.11 5.28 -1.25
CA PRO A 8 -14.72 4.40 -2.35
C PRO A 8 -13.75 3.29 -1.93
N SER A 9 -12.81 3.62 -1.02
CA SER A 9 -11.84 2.64 -0.52
C SER A 9 -12.50 1.59 0.36
N LEU A 10 -13.43 2.00 1.23
CA LEU A 10 -14.18 1.10 2.11
C LEU A 10 -15.08 0.14 1.33
N GLU A 11 -15.78 0.64 0.30
CA GLU A 11 -16.60 -0.19 -0.59
C GLU A 11 -15.72 -1.14 -1.43
N GLY A 12 -14.66 -0.62 -2.04
CA GLY A 12 -13.74 -1.42 -2.85
C GLY A 12 -13.09 -2.58 -2.07
N MET A 13 -12.78 -2.37 -0.78
CA MET A 13 -12.21 -3.42 0.09
C MET A 13 -13.08 -4.68 0.20
N GLN A 14 -14.41 -4.56 0.04
CA GLN A 14 -15.32 -5.70 0.10
C GLN A 14 -15.14 -6.66 -1.08
N HIS A 15 -14.49 -6.21 -2.15
CA HIS A 15 -14.36 -6.93 -3.42
C HIS A 15 -12.92 -7.37 -3.72
N ILE A 16 -11.98 -7.20 -2.77
CA ILE A 16 -10.57 -7.55 -3.00
C ILE A 16 -10.28 -9.06 -2.97
N ARG A 17 -11.24 -9.87 -2.51
CA ARG A 17 -11.11 -11.33 -2.43
C ARG A 17 -12.13 -12.03 -3.30
N SER A 18 -11.74 -13.18 -3.86
CA SER A 18 -12.66 -14.13 -4.48
C SER A 18 -13.61 -14.75 -3.44
N PRO A 19 -14.69 -15.43 -3.86
CA PRO A 19 -15.54 -16.18 -2.94
C PRO A 19 -14.78 -17.23 -2.11
N GLN A 20 -13.63 -17.70 -2.59
CA GLN A 20 -12.74 -18.65 -1.92
C GLN A 20 -11.73 -17.95 -0.98
N GLY A 21 -11.76 -16.62 -0.89
CA GLY A 21 -10.89 -15.83 -0.02
C GLY A 21 -9.55 -15.44 -0.63
N GLU A 22 -9.30 -15.76 -1.91
CA GLU A 22 -8.04 -15.45 -2.61
C GLU A 22 -7.97 -13.98 -3.01
N MET A 23 -6.81 -13.35 -2.83
CA MET A 23 -6.63 -11.93 -3.15
C MET A 23 -6.62 -11.71 -4.67
N LEU A 24 -7.59 -10.96 -5.18
CA LEU A 24 -7.69 -10.58 -6.59
C LEU A 24 -6.79 -9.38 -6.87
N THR A 25 -5.93 -9.49 -7.89
CA THR A 25 -4.93 -8.48 -8.20
C THR A 25 -5.55 -7.13 -8.53
N LYS A 26 -6.46 -7.08 -9.51
CA LYS A 26 -7.00 -5.80 -10.00
C LYS A 26 -7.82 -5.05 -8.93
N PRO A 27 -8.79 -5.68 -8.23
CA PRO A 27 -9.49 -5.04 -7.13
C PRO A 27 -8.58 -4.55 -6.01
N PHE A 28 -7.57 -5.35 -5.62
CA PHE A 28 -6.59 -4.94 -4.60
C PHE A 28 -5.81 -3.69 -5.04
N LEU A 29 -5.29 -3.67 -6.27
CA LEU A 29 -4.54 -2.53 -6.79
C LEU A 29 -5.40 -1.28 -6.93
N ASP A 30 -6.67 -1.43 -7.29
CA ASP A 30 -7.61 -0.31 -7.38
C ASP A 30 -7.85 0.31 -6.01
N VAL A 31 -8.09 -0.49 -4.97
CA VAL A 31 -8.21 0.00 -3.58
C VAL A 31 -6.94 0.72 -3.14
N CYS A 32 -5.75 0.16 -3.40
CA CYS A 32 -4.49 0.84 -3.09
C CYS A 32 -4.33 2.19 -3.81
N LYS A 33 -4.95 2.40 -4.97
CA LYS A 33 -4.92 3.69 -5.69
C LYS A 33 -5.96 4.66 -5.13
N LEU A 34 -7.09 4.19 -4.64
CA LEU A 34 -8.15 5.02 -4.04
C LEU A 34 -7.69 5.75 -2.77
N ILE A 35 -6.62 5.30 -2.12
CA ILE A 35 -6.04 6.02 -0.99
C ILE A 35 -5.16 7.20 -1.40
N LEU A 36 -4.68 7.25 -2.64
CA LEU A 36 -3.74 8.29 -3.09
C LEU A 36 -4.32 9.72 -2.96
N PRO A 37 -5.60 9.99 -3.28
CA PRO A 37 -6.21 11.31 -3.04
C PRO A 37 -6.39 11.64 -1.56
N VAL A 38 -6.54 10.63 -0.69
CA VAL A 38 -6.66 10.82 0.76
C VAL A 38 -5.34 11.29 1.34
N ILE A 39 -4.25 10.56 1.05
CA ILE A 39 -2.91 10.92 1.54
C ILE A 39 -2.43 12.26 0.95
N ASP A 40 -2.94 12.68 -0.20
CA ASP A 40 -2.62 14.00 -0.79
C ASP A 40 -3.08 15.16 0.09
N LYS A 41 -4.14 14.96 0.89
CA LYS A 41 -4.64 15.96 1.85
C LYS A 41 -3.68 16.24 3.00
N PHE A 42 -2.72 15.35 3.24
CA PHE A 42 -1.67 15.49 4.26
C PHE A 42 -0.46 16.29 3.73
N GLY A 43 -0.52 16.75 2.48
CA GLY A 43 0.47 17.65 1.90
C GLY A 43 1.82 16.99 1.61
N THR A 44 2.87 17.80 1.55
CA THR A 44 4.22 17.39 1.14
C THR A 44 4.85 16.34 2.07
N ALA A 45 4.42 16.27 3.33
CA ALA A 45 4.86 15.26 4.29
C ALA A 45 4.61 13.81 3.80
N MET A 46 3.53 13.58 3.04
CA MET A 46 3.18 12.26 2.52
C MET A 46 3.64 12.03 1.06
N ALA A 47 4.38 12.96 0.45
CA ALA A 47 4.78 12.87 -0.95
C ALA A 47 5.63 11.62 -1.26
N LEU A 48 6.53 11.24 -0.34
CA LEU A 48 7.37 10.05 -0.51
C LEU A 48 6.55 8.76 -0.43
N VAL A 49 5.61 8.69 0.50
CA VAL A 49 4.67 7.56 0.67
C VAL A 49 3.79 7.42 -0.57
N LYS A 50 3.19 8.52 -1.03
CA LYS A 50 2.39 8.57 -2.27
C LYS A 50 3.17 8.06 -3.47
N ARG A 51 4.41 8.52 -3.64
CA ARG A 51 5.29 8.10 -4.74
C ARG A 51 5.61 6.61 -4.67
N ASP A 52 5.88 6.07 -3.48
CA ASP A 52 6.18 4.66 -3.30
C ASP A 52 4.98 3.77 -3.63
N ILE A 53 3.80 4.08 -3.09
CA ILE A 53 2.54 3.37 -3.39
C ILE A 53 2.24 3.42 -4.89
N GLY A 54 2.34 4.60 -5.51
CA GLY A 54 2.12 4.77 -6.95
C GLY A 54 3.09 3.94 -7.80
N ARG A 55 4.38 3.89 -7.41
CA ARG A 55 5.39 3.10 -8.11
C ARG A 55 5.11 1.59 -8.00
N ASN A 56 4.83 1.10 -6.79
CA ASN A 56 4.58 -0.31 -6.56
C ASN A 56 3.27 -0.78 -7.22
N THR A 57 2.19 -0.01 -7.10
CA THR A 57 0.92 -0.33 -7.79
C THR A 57 1.09 -0.32 -9.32
N SER A 58 1.80 0.65 -9.89
CA SER A 58 2.07 0.69 -11.34
C SER A 58 2.91 -0.50 -11.83
N ARG A 59 3.86 -0.97 -11.02
CA ARG A 59 4.66 -2.16 -11.34
C ARG A 59 3.78 -3.41 -11.41
N LEU A 60 2.95 -3.62 -10.39
CA LEU A 60 2.04 -4.76 -10.32
C LEU A 60 0.98 -4.72 -11.40
N GLU A 61 0.45 -3.53 -11.72
CA GLU A 61 -0.50 -3.34 -12.81
C GLU A 61 0.11 -3.74 -14.16
N LYS A 62 1.36 -3.33 -14.44
CA LYS A 62 2.05 -3.74 -15.68
C LYS A 62 2.20 -5.25 -15.79
N LYS A 63 2.50 -5.93 -14.67
CA LYS A 63 2.59 -7.39 -14.64
C LYS A 63 1.22 -8.03 -14.88
N TYR A 64 0.18 -7.53 -14.21
CA TYR A 64 -1.20 -7.96 -14.42
C TYR A 64 -1.62 -7.85 -15.89
N GLN A 65 -1.37 -6.70 -16.52
CA GLN A 65 -1.72 -6.44 -17.91
C GLN A 65 -0.98 -7.33 -18.91
N SER A 66 0.17 -7.89 -18.56
CA SER A 66 0.90 -8.81 -19.43
C SER A 66 0.18 -10.15 -19.64
N ASP A 67 -0.61 -10.59 -18.65
CA ASP A 67 -1.48 -11.77 -18.74
C ASP A 67 -2.53 -11.73 -17.60
N PRO A 68 -3.67 -11.06 -17.80
CA PRO A 68 -4.68 -10.90 -16.75
C PRO A 68 -5.25 -12.21 -16.23
N PHE A 69 -5.29 -13.27 -17.06
CA PHE A 69 -5.76 -14.58 -16.65
C PHE A 69 -4.76 -15.23 -15.69
N ARG A 70 -3.48 -15.26 -16.07
CA ARG A 70 -2.41 -15.83 -15.24
C ARG A 70 -2.22 -15.06 -13.94
N TYR A 71 -2.34 -13.74 -13.95
CA TYR A 71 -2.12 -12.90 -12.77
C TYR A 71 -3.41 -12.39 -12.13
N ASN A 72 -4.54 -13.07 -12.33
CA ASN A 72 -5.81 -12.72 -11.69
C ASN A 72 -5.68 -12.69 -10.16
N TYR A 73 -4.91 -13.63 -9.59
CA TYR A 73 -4.60 -13.68 -8.16
C TYR A 73 -3.24 -13.08 -7.87
N LEU A 74 -3.16 -12.24 -6.83
CA LEU A 74 -1.94 -11.49 -6.49
C LEU A 74 -0.76 -12.44 -6.22
N TYR A 75 -1.06 -13.58 -5.59
CA TYR A 75 -0.05 -14.59 -5.25
C TYR A 75 0.61 -15.24 -6.48
N ASN A 76 -0.02 -15.24 -7.65
CA ASN A 76 0.55 -15.84 -8.85
C ASN A 76 1.82 -15.11 -9.32
N MET A 77 1.90 -13.79 -9.09
CA MET A 77 3.12 -13.02 -9.37
C MET A 77 4.27 -13.47 -8.47
N VAL A 78 3.99 -13.70 -7.18
CA VAL A 78 4.98 -14.13 -6.19
C VAL A 78 5.45 -15.55 -6.50
N LYS A 79 4.52 -16.45 -6.80
CA LYS A 79 4.80 -17.85 -7.13
C LYS A 79 5.77 -17.95 -8.31
N GLU A 80 5.47 -17.26 -9.41
CA GLU A 80 6.33 -17.26 -10.59
C GLU A 80 7.73 -16.71 -10.28
N GLU A 81 7.83 -15.55 -9.62
CA GLU A 81 9.15 -14.97 -9.33
C GLU A 81 9.96 -15.79 -8.33
N TYR A 82 9.30 -16.52 -7.44
CA TYR A 82 9.95 -17.49 -6.56
C TYR A 82 10.52 -18.67 -7.36
N GLU A 83 9.71 -19.28 -8.23
CA GLU A 83 10.10 -20.40 -9.10
C GLU A 83 11.25 -19.99 -10.05
N CYS A 84 11.20 -18.78 -10.59
CA CYS A 84 12.23 -18.21 -11.46
C CYS A 84 13.44 -17.62 -10.70
N LYS A 85 13.47 -17.70 -9.36
CA LYS A 85 14.54 -17.15 -8.49
C LYS A 85 14.79 -15.63 -8.69
N SER A 86 13.77 -14.89 -9.12
CA SER A 86 13.83 -13.44 -9.38
C SER A 86 13.13 -12.60 -8.30
N ALA A 87 12.47 -13.24 -7.32
CA ALA A 87 11.69 -12.57 -6.27
C ALA A 87 12.44 -11.49 -5.48
N LYS A 88 13.76 -11.60 -5.33
CA LYS A 88 14.61 -10.63 -4.60
C LYS A 88 15.11 -9.47 -5.46
N GLY A 89 14.78 -9.43 -6.75
CA GLY A 89 15.18 -8.36 -7.64
C GLY A 89 14.62 -7.00 -7.22
N SER A 90 15.36 -5.92 -7.44
CA SER A 90 14.93 -4.55 -7.13
C SER A 90 13.66 -4.13 -7.89
N THR A 91 13.43 -4.74 -9.05
CA THR A 91 12.27 -4.54 -9.93
C THR A 91 11.20 -5.62 -9.80
N SER A 92 11.35 -6.59 -8.89
CA SER A 92 10.40 -7.69 -8.75
C SER A 92 9.04 -7.22 -8.24
N CYS A 93 7.98 -7.92 -8.64
CA CYS A 93 6.62 -7.74 -8.16
C CYS A 93 6.49 -8.20 -6.71
N THR A 94 7.19 -9.26 -6.31
CA THR A 94 7.23 -9.76 -4.93
C THR A 94 7.73 -8.68 -3.97
N ASN A 95 8.83 -8.01 -4.33
CA ASN A 95 9.34 -6.89 -3.54
C ASN A 95 8.37 -5.69 -3.57
N GLY A 96 7.72 -5.43 -4.71
CA GLY A 96 6.68 -4.41 -4.82
C GLY A 96 5.47 -4.67 -3.90
N ILE A 97 4.99 -5.92 -3.83
CA ILE A 97 3.91 -6.35 -2.93
C ILE A 97 4.33 -6.17 -1.47
N LEU A 98 5.57 -6.55 -1.12
CA LEU A 98 6.09 -6.40 0.24
C LEU A 98 6.08 -4.92 0.69
N TRP A 99 6.64 -4.01 -0.11
CA TRP A 99 6.67 -2.59 0.23
C TRP A 99 5.29 -1.94 0.20
N LEU A 100 4.44 -2.33 -0.75
CA LEU A 100 3.05 -1.87 -0.79
C LEU A 100 2.29 -2.29 0.48
N THR A 101 2.45 -3.53 0.93
CA THR A 101 1.80 -4.02 2.17
C THR A 101 2.27 -3.22 3.37
N ARG A 102 3.58 -3.00 3.52
CA ARG A 102 4.14 -2.19 4.62
C ARG A 102 3.66 -0.73 4.60
N ALA A 103 3.50 -0.16 3.41
CA ALA A 103 2.95 1.19 3.26
C ALA A 103 1.46 1.23 3.66
N MET A 104 0.69 0.19 3.34
CA MET A 104 -0.70 0.08 3.79
C MET A 104 -0.80 -0.10 5.31
N ASP A 105 0.07 -0.89 5.94
CA ASP A 105 0.13 -1.01 7.41
C ASP A 105 0.37 0.36 8.07
N PHE A 106 1.30 1.15 7.54
CA PHE A 106 1.55 2.52 8.00
C PHE A 106 0.31 3.42 7.88
N ILE A 107 -0.39 3.36 6.74
CA ILE A 107 -1.59 4.16 6.50
C ILE A 107 -2.71 3.79 7.47
N VAL A 108 -2.92 2.49 7.70
CA VAL A 108 -3.93 2.00 8.64
C VAL A 108 -3.60 2.50 10.05
N GLU A 109 -2.36 2.33 10.51
CA GLU A 109 -1.93 2.80 11.84
C GLU A 109 -2.08 4.32 11.98
N LEU A 110 -1.73 5.10 10.95
CA LEU A 110 -1.92 6.55 10.94
C LEU A 110 -3.40 6.93 11.14
N PHE A 111 -4.33 6.30 10.41
CA PHE A 111 -5.75 6.61 10.59
C PHE A 111 -6.31 6.12 11.92
N CYS A 112 -5.83 4.97 12.43
CA CYS A 112 -6.16 4.52 13.78
C CYS A 112 -5.70 5.54 14.83
N ASN A 113 -4.48 6.07 14.72
CA ASN A 113 -3.96 7.11 15.61
C ASN A 113 -4.80 8.38 15.55
N LEU A 114 -5.13 8.88 14.35
CA LEU A 114 -5.95 10.08 14.19
C LEU A 114 -7.37 9.93 14.74
N LEU A 115 -7.92 8.71 14.71
CA LEU A 115 -9.23 8.41 15.30
C LEU A 115 -9.17 8.31 16.82
N ALA A 116 -8.13 7.67 17.36
CA ALA A 116 -7.96 7.43 18.80
C ALA A 116 -7.47 8.67 19.57
N HIS A 117 -6.71 9.54 18.92
CA HIS A 117 -6.04 10.70 19.51
C HIS A 117 -6.40 11.99 18.75
N PRO A 118 -7.62 12.52 18.92
CA PRO A 118 -8.08 13.72 18.20
C PRO A 118 -7.32 15.00 18.59
N ASP A 119 -6.58 14.97 19.70
CA ASP A 119 -5.73 16.03 20.21
C ASP A 119 -4.30 16.01 19.63
N TRP A 120 -3.89 14.93 18.97
CA TRP A 120 -2.57 14.84 18.35
C TRP A 120 -2.46 15.69 17.10
N SER A 121 -1.26 16.25 16.87
CA SER A 121 -0.96 16.79 15.56
C SER A 121 -0.84 15.65 14.54
N VAL A 122 -1.08 15.96 13.27
CA VAL A 122 -0.84 15.03 12.16
C VAL A 122 0.60 14.49 12.17
N THR A 123 1.56 15.34 12.54
CA THR A 123 2.99 14.97 12.64
C THR A 123 3.22 13.93 13.73
N ASP A 124 2.60 14.09 14.90
CA ASP A 124 2.73 13.13 16.01
C ASP A 124 2.11 11.78 15.63
N ALA A 125 0.90 11.79 15.05
CA ALA A 125 0.24 10.59 14.57
C ALA A 125 1.06 9.85 13.49
N CYS A 126 1.67 10.59 12.55
CA CYS A 126 2.57 10.04 11.53
C CYS A 126 3.84 9.45 12.15
N THR A 127 4.45 10.16 13.10
CA THR A 127 5.72 9.74 13.73
C THR A 127 5.55 8.44 14.51
N ASP A 128 4.46 8.35 15.29
CA ASP A 128 4.12 7.14 16.02
C ASP A 128 3.80 5.97 15.07
N ALA A 129 2.95 6.20 14.06
CA ALA A 129 2.62 5.18 13.07
C ALA A 129 3.86 4.67 12.33
N TYR A 130 4.77 5.56 11.95
CA TYR A 130 6.05 5.22 11.32
C TYR A 130 6.91 4.35 12.25
N GLY A 131 7.00 4.71 13.53
CA GLY A 131 7.73 3.96 14.55
C GLY A 131 7.24 2.51 14.70
N LYS A 132 5.92 2.30 14.72
CA LYS A 132 5.29 0.99 14.88
C LYS A 132 5.39 0.10 13.63
N THR A 133 5.43 0.70 12.44
CA THR A 133 5.29 -0.01 11.17
C THR A 133 6.58 -0.05 10.34
N LEU A 134 6.95 1.06 9.70
CA LEU A 134 7.98 1.13 8.66
C LEU A 134 9.40 1.22 9.21
N LYS A 135 9.62 1.83 10.38
CA LYS A 135 10.95 2.17 10.90
C LYS A 135 11.92 0.98 10.91
N LYS A 136 11.45 -0.20 11.30
CA LYS A 136 12.25 -1.44 11.35
C LYS A 136 12.76 -1.94 9.99
N PHE A 137 12.23 -1.41 8.88
CA PHE A 137 12.59 -1.80 7.53
C PHE A 137 13.40 -0.73 6.78
N HIS A 138 13.47 0.49 7.31
CA HIS A 138 14.21 1.60 6.69
C HIS A 138 15.64 1.64 7.24
N GLY A 139 16.62 1.79 6.34
CA GLY A 139 17.96 2.20 6.74
C GLY A 139 17.96 3.66 7.23
N TRP A 140 19.09 4.13 7.77
CA TRP A 140 19.20 5.49 8.32
C TRP A 140 18.73 6.56 7.32
N ILE A 141 19.19 6.51 6.06
CA ILE A 141 18.86 7.52 5.03
C ILE A 141 17.35 7.59 4.77
N ALA A 142 16.69 6.43 4.69
CA ALA A 142 15.24 6.38 4.50
C ALA A 142 14.49 6.83 5.75
N SER A 143 15.06 6.62 6.94
CA SER A 143 14.45 7.01 8.21
C SER A 143 14.49 8.52 8.43
N SER A 144 15.57 9.20 8.02
CA SER A 144 15.69 10.66 8.15
C SER A 144 14.74 11.46 7.26
N SER A 145 13.96 10.79 6.40
CA SER A 145 12.91 11.44 5.60
C SER A 145 11.55 11.45 6.31
N PHE A 146 11.42 10.78 7.46
CA PHE A 146 10.19 10.66 8.27
C PHE A 146 10.31 11.38 9.63
N THR A 147 11.44 12.06 9.87
CA THR A 147 11.74 12.91 11.04
C THR A 147 12.18 14.27 10.52
#